data_AF-A0A0Q9K0L5-F1
#
_entry.id   AF-A0A0Q9K0L5-F1
#
_cell.length_a   1.000
_cell.length_b   1.000
_cell.length_c   1.000
_cell.angle_alpha   90.00
_cell.angle_beta   90.00
_cell.angle_gamma   90.00
#
_symmetry.space_group_name_H-M   'P 1'
#
loop_
_entity.id
_entity.type
_entity.pdbx_description
1 polymer ?
#
loop_
_entity_poly.entity_id
_entity_poly.type
_entity_poly.pdbx_seq_one_letter_code
_entity_poly.pdbx_strand_id
1 'polypeptide(L)'
;MLGAILGFAAKAANKKATPSWLAEFDLLNDGSDGAYSPVSNQTLGSGMYRFSSLNIPVGVTITPSNSYLIFLVNGVANIDGLISASGKGSVGSVAGQGNIGSGAGAGGGGCGAGSSGYGFAGGGAGGAGNQQTGGAAGSGGAGGSGGGTSSVTGGAGGVSTADFALAFGVEQFRKTYGASGGAPQSSSFVGGTGGGCVVVIAKSITGSGAIRADGTAGSNGTIGGGTSYGGSGGGGGGCVIVSASSIPVTVSANGGAGGAATLYNGGAGGNGPVIKILK
;
A
#
# COMPACT_ATOMS: atom_id res chain seq x y z
N MET A 1 62.56 22.96 14.34
CA MET A 1 61.13 23.20 14.60
C MET A 1 60.39 23.13 13.27
N LEU A 2 59.78 21.99 12.97
CA LEU A 2 59.00 21.77 11.75
C LEU A 2 57.52 21.70 12.18
N GLY A 3 56.74 22.74 11.86
CA GLY A 3 55.34 22.85 12.26
C GLY A 3 54.43 22.00 11.38
N ALA A 4 53.75 21.03 11.97
CA ALA A 4 52.75 20.21 11.30
C ALA A 4 51.46 21.01 11.07
N ILE A 5 51.09 21.19 9.80
CA ILE A 5 49.79 21.70 9.38
C ILE A 5 48.80 20.53 9.46
N LEU A 6 47.98 20.52 10.52
CA LEU A 6 46.84 19.62 10.66
C LEU A 6 45.69 20.11 9.77
N GLY A 7 45.59 19.55 8.57
CA GLY A 7 44.43 19.70 7.70
C GLY A 7 43.23 18.91 8.24
N PHE A 8 42.31 19.59 8.91
CA PHE A 8 40.96 19.07 9.12
C PHE A 8 40.21 19.08 7.78
N ALA A 9 40.28 17.98 7.04
CA ALA A 9 39.34 17.72 5.97
C ALA A 9 37.97 17.45 6.59
N ALA A 10 37.14 18.48 6.69
CA ALA A 10 35.72 18.32 6.94
C ALA A 10 35.15 17.43 5.84
N LYS A 11 34.80 16.19 6.19
CA LYS A 11 34.08 15.26 5.33
C LYS A 11 32.77 15.93 4.96
N ALA A 12 32.70 16.52 3.76
CA ALA A 12 31.48 17.06 3.20
C ALA A 12 30.45 15.92 3.21
N ALA A 13 29.47 16.04 4.11
CA ALA A 13 28.33 15.13 4.10
C ALA A 13 27.74 15.19 2.69
N ASN A 14 27.66 14.04 2.02
CA ASN A 14 26.93 13.88 0.77
C ASN A 14 25.49 14.35 1.02
N LYS A 15 25.22 15.64 0.82
CA LYS A 15 23.89 16.21 0.83
C LYS A 15 23.26 15.66 -0.44
N LYS A 16 22.63 14.49 -0.34
CA LYS A 16 21.92 13.84 -1.44
C LYS A 16 21.03 14.94 -2.03
N ALA A 17 21.32 15.37 -3.25
CA ALA A 17 20.66 16.52 -3.85
C ALA A 17 19.15 16.31 -3.71
N THR A 18 18.43 17.31 -3.18
CA THR A 18 16.97 17.27 -3.10
C THR A 18 16.45 16.91 -4.48
N PRO A 19 15.63 15.86 -4.61
CA PRO A 19 15.15 15.43 -5.91
C PRO A 19 14.48 16.60 -6.65
N SER A 20 14.72 16.75 -7.95
CA SER A 20 14.18 17.88 -8.72
C SER A 20 12.65 17.97 -8.69
N TRP A 21 11.96 16.83 -8.60
CA TRP A 21 10.50 16.77 -8.44
C TRP A 21 10.02 17.34 -7.09
N LEU A 22 10.86 17.34 -6.05
CA LEU A 22 10.49 17.94 -4.77
C LEU A 22 10.47 19.47 -4.88
N ALA A 23 11.34 20.05 -5.71
CA ALA A 23 11.32 21.48 -6.00
C ALA A 23 10.04 21.90 -6.73
N GLU A 24 9.49 21.03 -7.59
CA GLU A 24 8.19 21.27 -8.24
C GLU A 24 7.07 21.37 -7.19
N PHE A 25 7.06 20.50 -6.18
CA PHE A 25 6.09 20.61 -5.09
C PHE A 25 6.26 21.87 -4.25
N ASP A 26 7.49 22.32 -4.00
CA ASP A 26 7.72 23.59 -3.29
C ASP A 26 7.22 24.80 -4.12
N LEU A 27 7.27 24.74 -5.46
CA LEU A 27 6.66 25.76 -6.34
C LEU A 27 5.13 25.73 -6.33
N LEU A 28 4.53 24.54 -6.22
CA LEU A 28 3.07 24.37 -6.16
C LEU A 28 2.50 24.68 -4.75
N ASN A 29 3.33 24.68 -3.71
CA ASN A 29 2.93 24.85 -2.32
C ASN A 29 2.71 26.33 -1.93
N ASP A 30 1.69 26.95 -2.52
CA ASP A 30 1.33 28.36 -2.30
C ASP A 30 0.46 28.60 -1.05
N GLY A 31 -0.04 27.53 -0.42
CA GLY A 31 -0.95 27.63 0.73
C GLY A 31 -2.34 28.21 0.42
N SER A 32 -2.73 28.24 -0.86
CA SER A 32 -3.96 28.88 -1.36
C SER A 32 -5.27 28.30 -0.82
N ASP A 33 -5.28 27.06 -0.35
CA ASP A 33 -6.46 26.42 0.25
C ASP A 33 -6.64 26.79 1.74
N GLY A 34 -5.77 27.63 2.29
CA GLY A 34 -5.88 28.15 3.65
C GLY A 34 -5.54 27.12 4.73
N ALA A 35 -5.99 27.37 5.96
CA ALA A 35 -5.75 26.47 7.09
C ALA A 35 -6.78 25.34 7.10
N TYR A 36 -6.32 24.10 7.32
CA TYR A 36 -7.19 22.93 7.43
C TYR A 36 -7.09 22.31 8.83
N SER A 37 -8.20 22.33 9.58
CA SER A 37 -8.30 21.84 10.95
C SER A 37 -9.63 21.10 11.20
N PRO A 38 -9.81 19.88 10.65
CA PRO A 38 -11.02 19.09 10.83
C PRO A 38 -11.27 18.76 12.32
N VAL A 39 -12.54 18.81 12.72
CA VAL A 39 -13.00 18.51 14.10
C VAL A 39 -13.65 17.13 14.25
N SER A 40 -13.80 16.41 13.13
CA SER A 40 -14.38 15.08 13.06
C SER A 40 -13.72 14.31 11.93
N ASN A 41 -13.95 12.99 11.88
CA ASN A 41 -13.53 12.18 10.74
C ASN A 41 -14.08 12.75 9.44
N GLN A 42 -13.24 12.82 8.39
CA GLN A 42 -13.64 13.33 7.08
C GLN A 42 -13.11 12.45 5.96
N THR A 43 -13.94 12.31 4.93
CA THR A 43 -13.53 11.80 3.63
C THR A 43 -13.29 12.97 2.69
N LEU A 44 -12.06 13.14 2.24
CA LEU A 44 -11.71 14.15 1.23
C LEU A 44 -11.74 13.54 -0.16
N GLY A 45 -12.03 14.35 -1.18
CA GLY A 45 -11.81 13.94 -2.56
C GLY A 45 -10.35 13.53 -2.77
N SER A 46 -10.07 12.49 -3.55
CA SER A 46 -8.68 12.23 -3.92
C SER A 46 -8.13 13.40 -4.74
N GLY A 47 -7.03 13.98 -4.28
CA GLY A 47 -6.60 15.27 -4.81
C GLY A 47 -5.30 15.79 -4.21
N MET A 48 -4.91 16.95 -4.72
CA MET A 48 -3.84 17.76 -4.17
C MET A 48 -4.45 18.94 -3.45
N TYR A 49 -4.00 19.17 -2.21
CA TYR A 49 -4.44 20.26 -1.35
C TYR A 49 -3.23 21.08 -0.91
N ARG A 50 -3.35 22.40 -0.99
CA ARG A 50 -2.31 23.40 -0.75
C ARG A 50 -2.66 24.23 0.48
N PHE A 51 -2.38 23.70 1.66
CA PHE A 51 -2.75 24.34 2.92
C PHE A 51 -1.68 25.31 3.42
N SER A 52 -2.09 26.41 4.03
CA SER A 52 -1.17 27.27 4.77
C SER A 52 -0.72 26.61 6.09
N SER A 53 -1.60 25.83 6.72
CA SER A 53 -1.32 24.99 7.89
C SER A 53 -2.27 23.79 7.93
N LEU A 54 -1.80 22.70 8.54
CA LEU A 54 -2.55 21.45 8.68
C LEU A 54 -2.58 21.05 10.16
N ASN A 55 -3.77 20.85 10.72
CA ASN A 55 -3.94 20.35 12.09
C ASN A 55 -4.93 19.18 12.08
N ILE A 56 -4.45 17.95 12.30
CA ILE A 56 -5.28 16.75 12.45
C ILE A 56 -5.28 16.37 13.94
N PRO A 57 -6.33 16.72 14.71
CA PRO A 57 -6.39 16.44 16.14
C PRO A 57 -6.42 14.94 16.46
N VAL A 58 -6.11 14.59 17.71
CA VAL A 58 -6.30 13.23 18.23
C VAL A 58 -7.75 12.77 18.02
N GLY A 59 -7.93 11.50 17.62
CA GLY A 59 -9.23 10.92 17.33
C GLY A 59 -9.83 11.29 15.97
N VAL A 60 -9.22 12.21 15.22
CA VAL A 60 -9.66 12.57 13.86
C VAL A 60 -8.92 11.74 12.82
N THR A 61 -9.68 11.13 11.90
CA THR A 61 -9.19 10.37 10.74
C THR A 61 -9.57 11.06 9.44
N ILE A 62 -8.58 11.26 8.57
CA ILE A 62 -8.75 11.77 7.21
C ILE A 62 -8.49 10.65 6.20
N THR A 63 -9.43 10.45 5.30
CA THR A 63 -9.42 9.35 4.34
C THR A 63 -9.73 9.85 2.93
N PRO A 64 -9.03 9.39 1.87
CA PRO A 64 -9.43 9.72 0.51
C PRO A 64 -10.73 9.01 0.11
N SER A 65 -11.49 9.66 -0.76
CA SER A 65 -12.65 9.05 -1.42
C SER A 65 -12.25 7.91 -2.33
N ASN A 66 -11.09 8.02 -3.00
CA ASN A 66 -10.50 6.99 -3.85
C ASN A 66 -9.08 6.64 -3.33
N SER A 67 -8.06 6.60 -4.19
CA SER A 67 -6.78 5.98 -3.85
C SER A 67 -5.69 6.89 -3.30
N TYR A 68 -5.82 8.23 -3.31
CA TYR A 68 -4.68 9.08 -2.94
C TYR A 68 -5.05 10.42 -2.28
N LEU A 69 -4.13 10.94 -1.45
CA LEU A 69 -4.12 12.32 -0.96
C LEU A 69 -2.73 12.90 -1.09
N ILE A 70 -2.64 14.15 -1.54
CA ILE A 70 -1.41 14.94 -1.57
C ILE A 70 -1.65 16.21 -0.76
N PHE A 71 -0.93 16.37 0.34
CA PHE A 71 -0.93 17.59 1.16
C PHE A 71 0.37 18.35 0.97
N LEU A 72 0.27 19.55 0.41
CA LEU A 72 1.32 20.55 0.35
C LEU A 72 1.00 21.58 1.43
N VAL A 73 1.84 21.66 2.45
CA VAL A 73 1.63 22.52 3.61
C VAL A 73 2.74 23.56 3.65
N ASN A 74 2.40 24.83 3.48
CA ASN A 74 3.38 25.91 3.45
C ASN A 74 4.00 26.14 4.85
N GLY A 75 3.20 25.92 5.90
CA GLY A 75 3.60 26.03 7.30
C GLY A 75 3.83 24.69 8.00
N VAL A 76 3.34 24.63 9.24
CA VAL A 76 3.43 23.46 10.12
C VAL A 76 2.27 22.50 9.84
N ALA A 77 2.58 21.20 9.80
CA ALA A 77 1.60 20.14 9.86
C ALA A 77 1.62 19.50 11.25
N ASN A 78 0.62 19.78 12.08
CA ASN A 78 0.39 19.07 13.34
C ASN A 78 -0.51 17.86 13.09
N ILE A 79 0.01 16.65 13.28
CA ILE A 79 -0.71 15.40 13.03
C ILE A 79 -0.67 14.57 14.30
N ASP A 80 -1.69 14.74 15.13
CA ASP A 80 -1.94 13.92 16.33
C ASP A 80 -2.97 12.81 16.05
N GLY A 81 -3.81 12.98 15.03
CA GLY A 81 -4.74 11.98 14.53
C GLY A 81 -4.16 11.07 13.43
N LEU A 82 -5.01 10.66 12.49
CA LEU A 82 -4.68 9.68 11.45
C LEU A 82 -4.97 10.24 10.05
N ILE A 83 -3.99 10.17 9.16
CA ILE A 83 -4.22 10.27 7.70
C ILE A 83 -4.10 8.86 7.15
N SER A 84 -5.17 8.29 6.62
CA SER A 84 -5.20 6.89 6.16
C SER A 84 -5.75 6.74 4.76
N ALA A 85 -4.91 6.23 3.86
CA ALA A 85 -5.31 5.63 2.59
C ALA A 85 -5.28 4.09 2.68
N SER A 86 -5.39 3.51 3.87
CA SER A 86 -5.33 2.05 4.02
C SER A 86 -6.54 1.38 3.37
N GLY A 87 -6.32 0.32 2.60
CA GLY A 87 -7.38 -0.39 1.87
C GLY A 87 -8.01 0.39 0.71
N LYS A 88 -7.41 1.50 0.30
CA LYS A 88 -7.90 2.39 -0.78
C LYS A 88 -7.27 2.12 -2.15
N GLY A 89 -6.48 1.07 -2.28
CA GLY A 89 -5.88 0.63 -3.53
C GLY A 89 -6.78 -0.34 -4.30
N SER A 90 -6.18 -1.28 -5.04
CA SER A 90 -6.93 -2.24 -5.84
C SER A 90 -7.92 -3.02 -4.99
N VAL A 91 -9.14 -3.16 -5.52
CA VAL A 91 -10.22 -3.93 -4.88
C VAL A 91 -9.85 -5.41 -4.89
N GLY A 92 -10.07 -6.08 -3.76
CA GLY A 92 -9.96 -7.53 -3.59
C GLY A 92 -10.73 -8.29 -4.66
N SER A 93 -10.09 -9.25 -5.32
CA SER A 93 -10.78 -10.11 -6.26
C SER A 93 -11.73 -11.05 -5.51
N VAL A 94 -12.89 -11.30 -6.10
CA VAL A 94 -13.80 -12.40 -5.72
C VAL A 94 -13.45 -13.59 -6.58
N ALA A 95 -13.52 -14.80 -6.04
CA ALA A 95 -13.28 -15.99 -6.85
C ALA A 95 -14.42 -16.25 -7.85
N GLY A 96 -14.05 -16.75 -9.02
CA GLY A 96 -15.03 -17.24 -9.99
C GLY A 96 -15.68 -18.52 -9.47
N GLN A 97 -17.01 -18.65 -9.65
CA GLN A 97 -17.68 -19.93 -9.42
C GLN A 97 -17.25 -20.91 -10.51
N GLY A 98 -16.42 -21.89 -10.15
CA GLY A 98 -16.38 -23.13 -10.91
C GLY A 98 -17.66 -23.89 -10.66
N ASN A 99 -18.46 -24.13 -11.70
CA ASN A 99 -19.49 -25.17 -11.60
C ASN A 99 -18.78 -26.48 -11.28
N ILE A 100 -19.12 -27.10 -10.14
CA ILE A 100 -18.72 -28.48 -9.85
C ILE A 100 -19.41 -29.34 -10.91
N GLY A 101 -18.68 -29.68 -11.98
CA GLY A 101 -19.20 -30.58 -13.00
C GLY A 101 -19.50 -31.93 -12.35
N SER A 102 -20.73 -32.38 -12.47
CA SER A 102 -21.23 -33.66 -11.93
C SER A 102 -20.71 -34.90 -12.68
N GLY A 103 -19.54 -34.82 -13.32
CA GLY A 103 -18.95 -35.90 -14.10
C GLY A 103 -17.43 -35.87 -14.03
N ALA A 104 -16.82 -37.05 -14.11
CA ALA A 104 -15.41 -37.37 -13.90
C ALA A 104 -14.39 -36.70 -14.87
N GLY A 105 -14.60 -35.44 -15.27
CA GLY A 105 -13.68 -34.71 -16.14
C GLY A 105 -14.07 -33.28 -16.52
N ALA A 106 -15.04 -32.63 -15.87
CA ALA A 106 -15.50 -31.30 -16.31
C ALA A 106 -15.38 -30.22 -15.22
N GLY A 107 -14.55 -29.20 -15.50
CA GLY A 107 -14.67 -27.84 -14.95
C GLY A 107 -13.95 -27.56 -13.64
N GLY A 108 -12.63 -27.46 -13.65
CA GLY A 108 -11.89 -26.86 -12.54
C GLY A 108 -12.22 -25.37 -12.42
N GLY A 109 -12.89 -24.97 -11.34
CA GLY A 109 -13.08 -23.56 -11.01
C GLY A 109 -11.74 -22.86 -10.82
N GLY A 110 -11.48 -21.83 -11.62
CA GLY A 110 -10.32 -20.97 -11.43
C GLY A 110 -10.47 -20.11 -10.17
N CYS A 111 -9.46 -20.10 -9.32
CA CYS A 111 -9.29 -19.06 -8.30
C CYS A 111 -9.31 -17.65 -8.93
N GLY A 112 -9.84 -16.66 -8.21
CA GLY A 112 -9.74 -15.26 -8.64
C GLY A 112 -8.33 -14.72 -8.42
N ALA A 113 -7.60 -14.43 -9.49
CA ALA A 113 -6.32 -13.72 -9.38
C ALA A 113 -6.55 -12.31 -8.83
N GLY A 114 -5.68 -11.86 -7.92
CA GLY A 114 -5.71 -10.48 -7.44
C GLY A 114 -5.48 -9.50 -8.60
N SER A 115 -6.19 -8.38 -8.58
CA SER A 115 -5.88 -7.24 -9.46
C SER A 115 -4.49 -6.68 -9.14
N SER A 116 -3.69 -6.46 -10.19
CA SER A 116 -2.42 -5.75 -10.09
C SER A 116 -2.62 -4.38 -9.45
N GLY A 117 -1.64 -3.97 -8.65
CA GLY A 117 -1.48 -2.59 -8.23
C GLY A 117 -0.92 -1.80 -9.40
N TYR A 118 -0.87 -0.48 -9.25
CA TYR A 118 -0.29 0.39 -10.26
C TYR A 118 0.88 1.16 -9.66
N GLY A 119 1.93 1.34 -10.46
CA GLY A 119 3.15 2.03 -10.07
C GLY A 119 4.06 1.20 -9.17
N PHE A 120 4.57 1.84 -8.13
CA PHE A 120 5.61 1.31 -7.24
C PHE A 120 5.02 0.85 -5.90
N ALA A 121 3.76 0.44 -5.86
CA ALA A 121 3.15 -0.06 -4.64
C ALA A 121 3.41 -1.56 -4.43
N GLY A 122 3.20 -2.03 -3.20
CA GLY A 122 3.36 -3.43 -2.84
C GLY A 122 2.45 -4.35 -3.65
N GLY A 123 2.99 -5.51 -4.04
CA GLY A 123 2.25 -6.57 -4.69
C GLY A 123 1.24 -7.22 -3.74
N GLY A 124 0.14 -7.74 -4.28
CA GLY A 124 -0.88 -8.46 -3.52
C GLY A 124 -0.49 -9.92 -3.48
N ALA A 125 -0.92 -10.64 -2.46
CA ALA A 125 -0.63 -12.07 -2.38
C ALA A 125 -1.61 -12.91 -3.18
N GLY A 126 -1.18 -14.11 -3.58
CA GLY A 126 -2.10 -15.11 -4.09
C GLY A 126 -3.03 -15.68 -3.03
N GLY A 127 -4.25 -16.08 -3.43
CA GLY A 127 -5.13 -16.90 -2.59
C GLY A 127 -4.71 -18.37 -2.63
N ALA A 128 -4.95 -19.12 -1.54
CA ALA A 128 -4.68 -20.57 -1.53
C ALA A 128 -5.85 -21.35 -2.17
N GLY A 129 -5.56 -22.36 -3.00
CA GLY A 129 -6.55 -23.20 -3.69
C GLY A 129 -6.59 -24.64 -3.15
N ASN A 130 -7.73 -25.34 -3.30
CA ASN A 130 -7.86 -26.77 -2.98
C ASN A 130 -8.02 -27.58 -4.27
N GLN A 131 -7.04 -28.44 -4.57
CA GLN A 131 -6.90 -29.17 -5.84
C GLN A 131 -7.80 -30.42 -5.94
N GLN A 132 -9.07 -30.36 -5.53
CA GLN A 132 -9.93 -31.55 -5.71
C GLN A 132 -10.31 -31.82 -7.17
N THR A 133 -10.12 -30.87 -8.09
CA THR A 133 -10.20 -31.11 -9.56
C THR A 133 -9.56 -29.96 -10.36
N GLY A 134 -8.22 -29.96 -10.46
CA GLY A 134 -7.49 -29.30 -11.58
C GLY A 134 -7.51 -27.77 -11.71
N GLY A 135 -7.83 -27.01 -10.66
CA GLY A 135 -7.76 -25.54 -10.68
C GLY A 135 -6.48 -25.01 -10.02
N ALA A 136 -5.69 -24.22 -10.75
CA ALA A 136 -4.52 -23.52 -10.22
C ALA A 136 -4.89 -22.56 -9.08
N ALA A 137 -3.93 -22.19 -8.21
CA ALA A 137 -4.06 -21.11 -7.23
C ALA A 137 -3.61 -19.77 -7.84
N GLY A 138 -4.31 -18.69 -7.49
CA GLY A 138 -4.28 -17.45 -8.25
C GLY A 138 -3.13 -16.60 -7.78
N SER A 139 -2.07 -16.54 -8.58
CA SER A 139 -0.90 -15.70 -8.34
C SER A 139 -1.29 -14.22 -8.26
N GLY A 140 -1.15 -13.62 -7.08
CA GLY A 140 -1.18 -12.17 -6.89
C GLY A 140 0.22 -11.61 -7.17
N GLY A 141 0.33 -10.68 -8.11
CA GLY A 141 1.58 -10.06 -8.54
C GLY A 141 2.38 -10.93 -9.53
N ALA A 142 2.93 -10.30 -10.58
CA ALA A 142 3.50 -10.97 -11.74
C ALA A 142 4.55 -12.06 -11.43
N GLY A 143 4.40 -13.22 -12.09
CA GLY A 143 5.47 -14.20 -12.28
C GLY A 143 5.28 -15.53 -11.56
N GLY A 144 4.57 -16.46 -12.19
CA GLY A 144 4.49 -17.84 -11.73
C GLY A 144 3.70 -18.73 -12.69
N SER A 145 4.17 -18.85 -13.94
CA SER A 145 3.70 -19.91 -14.83
C SER A 145 4.07 -21.26 -14.22
N GLY A 146 3.09 -22.03 -13.79
CA GLY A 146 3.33 -23.33 -13.17
C GLY A 146 2.16 -24.28 -13.36
N GLY A 147 2.00 -24.78 -14.59
CA GLY A 147 1.29 -26.04 -14.80
C GLY A 147 2.05 -27.14 -14.09
N GLY A 148 1.41 -27.77 -13.10
CA GLY A 148 2.00 -28.87 -12.34
C GLY A 148 1.13 -29.21 -11.13
N THR A 149 0.82 -30.48 -10.99
CA THR A 149 -0.05 -31.10 -9.97
C THR A 149 0.54 -31.02 -8.55
N SER A 150 0.56 -29.82 -7.96
CA SER A 150 0.93 -29.64 -6.55
C SER A 150 0.04 -28.58 -5.87
N SER A 151 -0.33 -28.84 -4.61
CA SER A 151 -1.01 -27.90 -3.72
C SER A 151 -0.16 -26.64 -3.55
N VAL A 152 -0.71 -25.46 -3.83
CA VAL A 152 0.05 -24.19 -3.82
C VAL A 152 -0.43 -23.30 -2.67
N THR A 153 0.46 -23.04 -1.72
CA THR A 153 0.35 -21.92 -0.78
C THR A 153 0.34 -20.61 -1.58
N GLY A 154 -0.50 -19.65 -1.20
CA GLY A 154 -0.50 -18.33 -1.85
C GLY A 154 0.87 -17.68 -1.80
N GLY A 155 1.40 -17.26 -2.95
CA GLY A 155 2.68 -16.54 -3.03
C GLY A 155 2.63 -15.19 -2.30
N ALA A 156 3.73 -14.81 -1.66
CA ALA A 156 3.88 -13.49 -1.05
C ALA A 156 3.85 -12.40 -2.13
N GLY A 157 3.26 -11.25 -1.82
CA GLY A 157 3.26 -10.10 -2.74
C GLY A 157 4.67 -9.54 -2.95
N GLY A 158 4.97 -9.11 -4.18
CA GLY A 158 6.25 -8.48 -4.51
C GLY A 158 6.51 -7.18 -3.74
N VAL A 159 7.78 -6.92 -3.40
CA VAL A 159 8.22 -5.66 -2.79
C VAL A 159 8.66 -4.71 -3.89
N SER A 160 8.18 -3.47 -3.87
CA SER A 160 8.57 -2.43 -4.80
C SER A 160 9.72 -1.57 -4.24
N THR A 161 10.70 -1.24 -5.08
CA THR A 161 11.83 -0.39 -4.69
C THR A 161 11.51 1.09 -4.95
N ALA A 162 11.92 1.96 -4.02
CA ALA A 162 11.62 3.40 -4.03
C ALA A 162 12.27 4.16 -5.20
N ASP A 163 13.30 3.59 -5.86
CA ASP A 163 14.04 4.27 -6.93
C ASP A 163 13.20 4.54 -8.19
N PHE A 164 12.13 3.78 -8.44
CA PHE A 164 11.26 3.96 -9.61
C PHE A 164 10.14 4.99 -9.39
N ALA A 165 9.81 5.31 -8.13
CA ALA A 165 8.81 6.32 -7.76
C ALA A 165 9.25 7.75 -8.10
N LEU A 166 10.57 7.96 -8.23
CA LEU A 166 11.22 9.27 -8.26
C LEU A 166 11.35 9.86 -9.68
N ALA A 167 11.07 9.10 -10.74
CA ALA A 167 11.40 9.46 -12.11
C ALA A 167 10.24 10.05 -12.96
N PHE A 168 9.00 10.03 -12.48
CA PHE A 168 7.84 10.18 -13.38
C PHE A 168 6.80 11.26 -13.00
N GLY A 169 7.10 12.12 -12.02
CA GLY A 169 6.29 13.32 -11.71
C GLY A 169 4.97 13.06 -10.96
N VAL A 170 4.26 14.17 -10.66
CA VAL A 170 3.06 14.19 -9.80
C VAL A 170 1.92 13.28 -10.31
N GLU A 171 1.80 13.14 -11.63
CA GLU A 171 0.73 12.36 -12.27
C GLU A 171 0.78 10.85 -11.95
N GLN A 172 1.94 10.28 -11.63
CA GLN A 172 2.01 8.87 -11.26
C GLN A 172 1.46 8.61 -9.85
N PHE A 173 1.52 9.58 -8.93
CA PHE A 173 0.92 9.41 -7.60
C PHE A 173 -0.59 9.22 -7.68
N ARG A 174 -1.25 9.87 -8.64
CA ARG A 174 -2.70 9.73 -8.86
C ARG A 174 -3.12 8.33 -9.24
N LYS A 175 -2.19 7.57 -9.83
CA LYS A 175 -2.42 6.21 -10.29
C LYS A 175 -1.75 5.19 -9.39
N THR A 176 -0.91 5.58 -8.43
CA THR A 176 -0.18 4.60 -7.62
C THR A 176 -1.06 4.06 -6.50
N TYR A 177 -1.12 2.74 -6.40
CA TYR A 177 -1.84 2.05 -5.33
C TYR A 177 -1.41 0.58 -5.23
N GLY A 178 -1.50 0.05 -4.02
CA GLY A 178 -1.25 -1.34 -3.67
C GLY A 178 -2.16 -2.28 -4.44
N ALA A 179 -1.59 -3.43 -4.80
CA ALA A 179 -2.30 -4.51 -5.45
C ALA A 179 -3.27 -5.20 -4.49
N SER A 180 -4.24 -5.92 -5.04
CA SER A 180 -5.20 -6.69 -4.25
C SER A 180 -4.74 -8.13 -4.05
N GLY A 181 -5.17 -8.76 -2.96
CA GLY A 181 -5.00 -10.18 -2.73
C GLY A 181 -5.92 -11.04 -3.60
N GLY A 182 -5.50 -12.27 -3.91
CA GLY A 182 -6.32 -13.26 -4.60
C GLY A 182 -7.32 -13.98 -3.69
N ALA A 183 -8.41 -14.47 -4.26
CA ALA A 183 -9.42 -15.24 -3.55
C ALA A 183 -9.28 -16.76 -3.78
N PRO A 184 -9.56 -17.60 -2.76
CA PRO A 184 -9.65 -19.05 -2.90
C PRO A 184 -10.87 -19.43 -3.77
N GLN A 185 -10.96 -20.65 -4.32
CA GLN A 185 -11.96 -21.11 -5.31
C GLN A 185 -13.46 -21.03 -4.95
N SER A 186 -13.84 -20.37 -3.86
CA SER A 186 -15.21 -20.23 -3.39
C SER A 186 -15.67 -18.76 -3.48
N SER A 187 -16.84 -18.52 -4.06
CA SER A 187 -17.40 -17.19 -4.35
C SER A 187 -17.73 -16.32 -3.14
N SER A 188 -17.57 -16.84 -1.91
CA SER A 188 -17.85 -16.11 -0.67
C SER A 188 -16.61 -15.47 -0.04
N PHE A 189 -15.41 -15.70 -0.57
CA PHE A 189 -14.17 -15.17 -0.01
C PHE A 189 -13.59 -14.06 -0.89
N VAL A 190 -13.15 -12.99 -0.25
CA VAL A 190 -12.57 -11.81 -0.91
C VAL A 190 -11.12 -11.66 -0.47
N GLY A 191 -10.21 -11.42 -1.41
CA GLY A 191 -8.83 -11.04 -1.09
C GLY A 191 -8.75 -9.66 -0.44
N GLY A 192 -7.66 -9.38 0.27
CA GLY A 192 -7.43 -8.06 0.87
C GLY A 192 -7.32 -6.96 -0.19
N THR A 193 -7.85 -5.78 0.11
CA THR A 193 -7.68 -4.58 -0.72
C THR A 193 -6.30 -3.97 -0.51
N GLY A 194 -5.70 -3.44 -1.57
CA GLY A 194 -4.40 -2.76 -1.48
C GLY A 194 -4.48 -1.43 -0.73
N GLY A 195 -3.34 -0.89 -0.30
CA GLY A 195 -3.24 0.47 0.23
C GLY A 195 -3.25 1.53 -0.87
N GLY A 196 -3.70 2.75 -0.57
CA GLY A 196 -3.65 3.90 -1.48
C GLY A 196 -2.31 4.65 -1.41
N CYS A 197 -2.29 5.94 -1.66
CA CYS A 197 -1.09 6.75 -1.62
C CYS A 197 -1.28 8.03 -0.81
N VAL A 198 -0.34 8.34 0.08
CA VAL A 198 -0.35 9.59 0.83
C VAL A 198 0.97 10.30 0.64
N VAL A 199 0.90 11.57 0.22
CA VAL A 199 2.05 12.47 0.14
C VAL A 199 1.82 13.63 1.09
N VAL A 200 2.77 13.89 1.98
CA VAL A 200 2.74 15.06 2.88
C VAL A 200 4.06 15.80 2.77
N ILE A 201 4.01 17.03 2.26
CA ILE A 201 5.16 17.92 2.14
C ILE A 201 4.86 19.14 3.01
N ALA A 202 5.67 19.37 4.03
CA ALA A 202 5.49 20.46 4.98
C ALA A 202 6.82 21.12 5.33
N LYS A 203 6.78 22.30 5.96
CA LYS A 203 7.99 22.88 6.56
C LYS A 203 8.48 22.05 7.75
N SER A 204 7.56 21.68 8.63
CA SER A 204 7.78 20.75 9.75
C SER A 204 6.53 19.90 9.96
N ILE A 205 6.72 18.65 10.36
CA ILE A 205 5.65 17.80 10.86
C ILE A 205 5.87 17.63 12.36
N THR A 206 4.78 17.74 13.10
CA THR A 206 4.73 17.61 14.56
C THR A 206 3.58 16.69 14.96
N GLY A 207 3.54 16.31 16.23
CA GLY A 207 2.51 15.41 16.77
C GLY A 207 2.95 13.95 16.86
N SER A 208 2.06 13.12 17.42
CA SER A 208 2.30 11.69 17.67
C SER A 208 1.40 10.76 16.86
N GLY A 209 0.67 11.31 15.89
CA GLY A 209 -0.28 10.58 15.06
C GLY A 209 0.38 9.67 14.03
N ALA A 210 -0.39 9.31 13.00
CA ALA A 210 0.06 8.40 11.96
C ALA A 210 -0.37 8.80 10.55
N ILE A 211 0.48 8.43 9.58
CA ILE A 211 0.20 8.48 8.14
C ILE A 211 0.30 7.06 7.60
N ARG A 212 -0.81 6.50 7.09
CA ARG A 212 -0.89 5.09 6.70
C ARG A 212 -1.42 4.89 5.28
N ALA A 213 -0.82 3.94 4.58
CA ALA A 213 -1.30 3.43 3.31
C ALA A 213 -1.21 1.89 3.30
N ASP A 214 -1.72 1.24 4.33
CA ASP A 214 -1.58 -0.20 4.49
C ASP A 214 -2.58 -0.98 3.62
N GLY A 215 -2.21 -2.18 3.17
CA GLY A 215 -3.15 -3.14 2.62
C GLY A 215 -4.03 -3.77 3.70
N THR A 216 -5.20 -4.29 3.33
CA THR A 216 -6.10 -4.97 4.26
C THR A 216 -5.91 -6.48 4.24
N ALA A 217 -6.33 -7.14 5.32
CA ALA A 217 -6.22 -8.58 5.44
C ALA A 217 -7.19 -9.30 4.49
N GLY A 218 -6.79 -10.50 4.04
CA GLY A 218 -7.68 -11.43 3.36
C GLY A 218 -8.72 -12.04 4.31
N SER A 219 -9.84 -12.49 3.73
CA SER A 219 -10.85 -13.32 4.37
C SER A 219 -10.30 -14.67 4.84
N ASN A 220 -10.67 -15.08 6.05
CA ASN A 220 -10.41 -16.41 6.56
C ASN A 220 -11.26 -17.46 5.81
N GLY A 221 -10.69 -18.63 5.55
CA GLY A 221 -11.43 -19.79 5.06
C GLY A 221 -12.25 -20.42 6.19
N THR A 222 -13.46 -20.88 5.87
CA THR A 222 -14.31 -21.66 6.79
C THR A 222 -14.48 -23.09 6.26
N ILE A 223 -14.69 -24.06 7.14
CA ILE A 223 -15.03 -25.43 6.75
C ILE A 223 -16.56 -25.50 6.61
N GLY A 224 -17.07 -25.81 5.43
CA GLY A 224 -18.49 -26.01 5.18
C GLY A 224 -18.73 -27.30 4.40
N GLY A 225 -19.51 -28.24 4.95
CA GLY A 225 -20.00 -29.41 4.22
C GLY A 225 -18.98 -30.49 3.85
N GLY A 226 -17.83 -30.57 4.51
CA GLY A 226 -16.81 -31.62 4.28
C GLY A 226 -15.71 -31.26 3.29
N THR A 227 -15.78 -30.08 2.66
CA THR A 227 -14.66 -29.49 1.90
C THR A 227 -14.05 -28.34 2.69
N SER A 228 -12.73 -28.26 2.67
CA SER A 228 -11.99 -27.18 3.32
C SER A 228 -11.50 -26.19 2.28
N TYR A 229 -11.78 -24.92 2.52
CA TYR A 229 -11.35 -23.81 1.67
C TYR A 229 -10.08 -23.18 2.25
N GLY A 230 -9.15 -22.77 1.37
CA GLY A 230 -7.98 -21.98 1.76
C GLY A 230 -8.36 -20.56 2.15
N GLY A 231 -7.49 -19.87 2.89
CA GLY A 231 -7.62 -18.43 3.16
C GLY A 231 -7.26 -17.58 1.94
N SER A 232 -7.84 -16.38 1.85
CA SER A 232 -7.53 -15.46 0.75
C SER A 232 -6.25 -14.64 0.99
N GLY A 233 -5.62 -14.14 -0.06
CA GLY A 233 -4.40 -13.35 0.05
C GLY A 233 -4.65 -11.97 0.66
N GLY A 234 -3.66 -11.43 1.37
CA GLY A 234 -3.68 -10.03 1.83
C GLY A 234 -3.39 -9.04 0.71
N GLY A 235 -3.93 -7.82 0.85
CA GLY A 235 -3.68 -6.72 -0.09
C GLY A 235 -2.28 -6.13 0.09
N GLY A 236 -1.66 -5.67 -1.00
CA GLY A 236 -0.36 -5.02 -0.95
C GLY A 236 -0.43 -3.63 -0.30
N GLY A 237 0.65 -3.22 0.35
CA GLY A 237 0.82 -1.87 0.86
C GLY A 237 0.85 -0.85 -0.28
N GLY A 238 0.34 0.34 0.01
CA GLY A 238 0.25 1.46 -0.91
C GLY A 238 1.55 2.24 -1.05
N CYS A 239 1.50 3.57 -0.96
CA CYS A 239 2.72 4.37 -0.85
C CYS A 239 2.58 5.51 0.15
N VAL A 240 3.66 5.82 0.88
CA VAL A 240 3.71 7.03 1.69
C VAL A 240 4.99 7.81 1.44
N ILE A 241 4.85 9.09 1.13
CA ILE A 241 5.96 10.03 0.97
C ILE A 241 5.78 11.18 1.93
N VAL A 242 6.81 11.46 2.72
CA VAL A 242 6.80 12.54 3.71
C VAL A 242 8.07 13.36 3.57
N SER A 243 7.93 14.69 3.45
CA SER A 243 9.06 15.62 3.37
C SER A 243 8.87 16.79 4.32
N ALA A 244 9.76 16.93 5.30
CA ALA A 244 9.73 18.01 6.29
C ALA A 244 11.04 18.06 7.09
N SER A 245 11.29 19.16 7.82
CA SER A 245 12.46 19.28 8.70
C SER A 245 12.44 18.36 9.94
N SER A 246 11.24 17.90 10.33
CA SER A 246 11.01 16.92 11.40
C SER A 246 9.80 16.07 11.04
N ILE A 247 9.86 14.76 11.35
CA ILE A 247 8.81 13.77 11.05
C ILE A 247 8.68 12.80 12.24
N PRO A 248 8.12 13.24 13.39
CA PRO A 248 7.96 12.41 14.59
C PRO A 248 6.81 11.40 14.49
N VAL A 249 5.93 11.57 13.52
CA VAL A 249 4.75 10.72 13.31
C VAL A 249 5.11 9.32 12.83
N THR A 250 4.22 8.37 13.14
CA THR A 250 4.33 7.01 12.60
C THR A 250 3.97 7.00 11.13
N VAL A 251 4.74 6.30 10.30
CA VAL A 251 4.47 6.18 8.86
C VAL A 251 4.52 4.73 8.44
N SER A 252 3.48 4.23 7.75
CA SER A 252 3.43 2.85 7.26
C SER A 252 2.76 2.71 5.90
N ALA A 253 3.23 1.71 5.15
CA ALA A 253 2.62 1.20 3.92
C ALA A 253 2.76 -0.33 3.92
N ASN A 254 2.31 -0.97 4.98
CA ASN A 254 2.45 -2.41 5.17
C ASN A 254 1.49 -3.18 4.27
N GLY A 255 1.88 -4.38 3.84
CA GLY A 255 0.94 -5.33 3.27
C GLY A 255 -0.03 -5.87 4.33
N GLY A 256 -1.22 -6.26 3.88
CA GLY A 256 -2.20 -6.94 4.69
C GLY A 256 -1.85 -8.41 4.93
N ALA A 257 -2.30 -8.95 6.05
CA ALA A 257 -2.14 -10.38 6.33
C ALA A 257 -2.97 -11.25 5.37
N GLY A 258 -2.49 -12.45 5.08
CA GLY A 258 -3.32 -13.48 4.45
C GLY A 258 -4.41 -13.97 5.40
N GLY A 259 -5.53 -14.40 4.84
CA GLY A 259 -6.58 -15.08 5.59
C GLY A 259 -6.12 -16.42 6.12
N ALA A 260 -6.57 -16.77 7.33
CA ALA A 260 -6.29 -18.05 7.95
C ALA A 260 -7.29 -19.12 7.49
N ALA A 261 -6.83 -20.37 7.38
CA ALA A 261 -7.71 -21.53 7.26
C ALA A 261 -7.03 -22.78 7.86
N THR A 262 -7.83 -23.81 8.14
CA THR A 262 -7.35 -25.05 8.78
C THR A 262 -6.34 -25.81 7.93
N LEU A 263 -6.46 -25.75 6.60
CA LEU A 263 -5.59 -26.47 5.67
C LEU A 263 -4.56 -25.57 4.99
N TYR A 264 -4.97 -24.39 4.50
CA TYR A 264 -4.08 -23.51 3.75
C TYR A 264 -4.35 -22.05 4.05
N ASN A 265 -3.35 -21.34 4.58
CA ASN A 265 -3.43 -19.91 4.76
C ASN A 265 -3.18 -19.18 3.43
N GLY A 266 -3.80 -18.01 3.26
CA GLY A 266 -3.47 -17.09 2.19
C GLY A 266 -2.10 -16.45 2.43
N GLY A 267 -1.46 -15.96 1.36
CA GLY A 267 -0.21 -15.22 1.48
C GLY A 267 -0.42 -13.81 2.05
N ALA A 268 0.60 -13.23 2.67
CA ALA A 268 0.60 -11.83 3.07
C ALA A 268 0.95 -10.92 1.88
N GLY A 269 0.28 -9.77 1.78
CA GLY A 269 0.60 -8.75 0.80
C GLY A 269 2.01 -8.19 1.02
N GLY A 270 2.63 -7.73 -0.06
CA GLY A 270 3.93 -7.06 -0.02
C GLY A 270 3.79 -5.65 0.56
N ASN A 271 4.81 -5.19 1.28
CA ASN A 271 4.87 -3.80 1.72
C ASN A 271 5.06 -2.86 0.52
N GLY A 272 4.45 -1.68 0.62
CA GLY A 272 4.70 -0.55 -0.24
C GLY A 272 5.81 0.36 0.30
N PRO A 273 6.29 1.32 -0.50
CA PRO A 273 7.41 2.16 -0.11
C PRO A 273 6.97 3.27 0.85
N VAL A 274 7.83 3.48 1.84
CA VAL A 274 7.78 4.62 2.76
C VAL A 274 9.03 5.46 2.53
N ILE A 275 8.85 6.68 2.00
CA ILE A 275 9.93 7.60 1.72
C ILE A 275 9.84 8.77 2.70
N LYS A 276 10.88 8.95 3.52
CA LYS A 276 11.03 10.10 4.42
C LYS A 276 12.19 10.96 3.96
N ILE A 277 11.92 12.24 3.68
CA ILE A 277 12.92 13.22 3.26
C ILE A 277 13.02 14.28 4.34
N LEU A 278 14.18 14.36 4.99
CA LEU A 278 14.46 15.44 5.93
C LEU A 278 15.10 16.61 5.17
N LYS A 279 14.53 17.81 5.32
CA LYS A 279 14.99 19.03 4.66
C LYS A 279 15.33 20.14 5.64
#